data_AF-A0A9P6YMB1-F1
#
_entry.id   AF-A0A9P6YMB1-F1
#
_cell.length_a   1.000
_cell.length_b   1.000
_cell.length_c   1.000
_cell.angle_alpha   90.00
_cell.angle_beta   90.00
_cell.angle_gamma   90.00
#
_symmetry.space_group_name_H-M   'P 1'
#
loop_
_entity.id
_entity.type
_entity.pdbx_description
1 polymer ?
#
loop_
_entity_poly.entity_id
_entity_poly.type
_entity_poly.pdbx_seq_one_letter_code
_entity_poly.pdbx_strand_id
1 'polypeptide(L)'
;MTACQVHEGLALASISLTHVYFNPQDKVSYAFAYITLAPIAILVFYASVIVSRREMSGILMLLGQLLNEVVNYILKEAIEQERPYTHLGDGYGMPSSHSQFICVYLGYHTLHQVIAGSLVGIIDTIVNLSIAKMIYLKDMRMIDNVAKWEYQQWEKARNQTKSNNKKAI
;
A
#
# COMPACT_ATOMS: atom_id res chain seq x y z
N MET A 1 -22.45 -5.23 38.45
CA MET A 1 -23.15 -4.58 37.33
C MET A 1 -22.75 -3.12 37.33
N THR A 2 -21.64 -2.80 36.68
CA THR A 2 -21.09 -1.44 36.63
C THR A 2 -21.38 -0.93 35.22
N ALA A 3 -22.37 -0.04 35.10
CA ALA A 3 -22.74 0.57 33.85
C ALA A 3 -21.53 1.33 33.29
N CYS A 4 -21.04 0.91 32.12
CA CYS A 4 -20.12 1.70 31.32
C CYS A 4 -20.85 2.98 30.92
N GLN A 5 -20.48 4.09 31.54
CA GLN A 5 -20.97 5.41 31.21
C GLN A 5 -20.55 5.72 29.78
N VAL A 6 -21.49 5.60 28.85
CA VAL A 6 -21.35 6.05 27.46
C VAL A 6 -21.20 7.56 27.51
N HIS A 7 -19.99 8.04 27.24
CA HIS A 7 -19.74 9.47 27.10
C HIS A 7 -20.42 9.95 25.81
N GLU A 8 -21.65 10.45 25.93
CA GLU A 8 -22.37 11.14 24.87
C GLU A 8 -21.55 12.36 24.40
N GLY A 9 -21.37 12.53 23.09
CA GLY A 9 -20.92 13.80 22.51
C GLY A 9 -19.56 13.84 21.79
N LEU A 10 -18.99 12.70 21.38
CA LEU A 10 -17.79 12.67 20.57
C LEU A 10 -18.12 12.24 19.14
N ALA A 11 -18.24 13.22 18.24
CA ALA A 11 -18.58 13.01 16.83
C ALA A 11 -17.61 12.01 16.19
N LEU A 12 -18.05 10.75 16.05
CA LEU A 12 -17.28 9.71 15.40
C LEU A 12 -17.20 10.04 13.91
N ALA A 13 -16.02 10.42 13.44
CA ALA A 13 -15.77 10.55 12.02
C ALA A 13 -15.50 9.15 11.46
N SER A 14 -16.13 8.80 10.34
CA SER A 14 -15.81 7.59 9.58
C SER A 14 -14.95 7.97 8.38
N ILE A 15 -13.84 7.26 8.17
CA ILE A 15 -13.14 7.34 6.87
C ILE A 15 -14.09 6.72 5.86
N SER A 16 -14.70 7.54 4.99
CA SER A 16 -15.72 7.11 4.02
C SER A 16 -15.27 5.94 3.13
N LEU A 17 -13.96 5.75 2.97
CA LEU A 17 -13.38 4.66 2.18
C LEU A 17 -13.40 3.28 2.87
N THR A 18 -13.34 3.21 4.21
CA THR A 18 -13.26 1.94 4.96
C THR A 18 -14.21 1.85 6.15
N HIS A 19 -15.06 2.86 6.36
CA HIS A 19 -16.05 2.94 7.43
C HIS A 19 -15.48 2.61 8.83
N VAL A 20 -14.27 3.10 9.10
CA VAL A 20 -13.63 2.96 10.41
C VAL A 20 -14.03 4.16 11.26
N TYR A 21 -14.73 3.89 12.36
CA TYR A 21 -15.09 4.90 13.34
C TYR A 21 -13.90 5.19 14.26
N PHE A 22 -13.54 6.46 14.40
CA PHE A 22 -12.51 6.89 15.33
C PHE A 22 -12.95 8.16 16.06
N ASN A 23 -12.37 8.36 17.23
CA ASN A 23 -12.56 9.58 17.99
C ASN A 23 -11.58 10.65 17.46
N PRO A 24 -12.04 11.75 16.84
CA PRO A 24 -11.16 12.77 16.28
C PRO A 24 -10.39 13.58 17.35
N GLN A 25 -10.81 13.55 18.62
CA GLN A 25 -10.10 14.21 19.71
C GLN A 25 -8.90 13.41 20.21
N ASP A 26 -8.82 12.11 19.91
CA ASP A 26 -7.70 11.25 20.28
C ASP A 26 -6.76 10.99 19.10
N LYS A 27 -5.52 11.48 19.23
CA LYS A 27 -4.45 11.30 18.22
C LYS A 27 -4.06 9.83 18.02
N VAL A 28 -4.19 9.02 19.07
CA VAL A 28 -3.85 7.59 19.01
C VAL A 28 -4.90 6.85 18.19
N SER A 29 -6.19 7.09 18.44
CA SER A 29 -7.31 6.57 17.64
C SER A 29 -7.17 6.95 16.15
N TYR A 30 -6.77 8.20 15.86
CA TYR A 30 -6.51 8.66 14.50
C TYR A 30 -5.36 7.89 13.81
N ALA A 31 -4.26 7.63 14.53
CA ALA A 31 -3.14 6.84 14.00
C ALA A 31 -3.54 5.39 13.70
N PHE A 32 -4.30 4.74 14.60
CA PHE A 32 -4.80 3.39 14.37
C PHE A 32 -5.75 3.30 13.18
N ALA A 33 -6.58 4.31 12.95
CA ALA A 33 -7.44 4.37 11.78
C ALA A 33 -6.62 4.23 10.48
N TYR A 34 -5.47 4.89 10.35
CA TYR A 34 -4.58 4.71 9.19
C TYR A 34 -3.91 3.33 9.12
N ILE A 35 -3.52 2.76 10.26
CA ILE A 35 -2.93 1.41 10.29
C ILE A 35 -3.93 0.38 9.75
N THR A 36 -5.24 0.56 9.98
CA THR A 36 -6.25 -0.34 9.40
C THR A 36 -6.31 -0.30 7.87
N LEU A 37 -5.79 0.73 7.20
CA LEU A 37 -5.71 0.77 5.74
C LEU A 37 -4.55 -0.07 5.18
N ALA A 38 -3.69 -0.65 6.03
CA ALA A 38 -2.54 -1.42 5.61
C ALA A 38 -2.83 -2.55 4.59
N PRO A 39 -3.90 -3.37 4.71
CA PRO A 39 -4.17 -4.42 3.72
C PRO A 39 -4.41 -3.87 2.31
N ILE A 40 -5.13 -2.75 2.17
CA ILE A 40 -5.36 -2.11 0.88
C ILE A 40 -4.04 -1.60 0.30
N ALA A 41 -3.19 -0.98 1.13
CA ALA A 41 -1.86 -0.53 0.71
C ALA A 41 -0.97 -1.69 0.25
N ILE A 42 -1.01 -2.83 0.95
CA ILE A 42 -0.27 -4.05 0.59
C ILE A 42 -0.75 -4.61 -0.76
N LEU A 43 -2.06 -4.61 -1.03
CA LEU A 43 -2.60 -5.06 -2.32
C LEU A 43 -2.14 -4.17 -3.48
N VAL A 44 -2.14 -2.84 -3.31
CA VAL A 44 -1.62 -1.91 -4.31
C VAL A 44 -0.12 -2.11 -4.54
N PHE A 45 0.64 -2.38 -3.46
CA PHE A 45 2.05 -2.72 -3.56
C PHE A 45 2.27 -4.01 -4.36
N TYR A 46 1.52 -5.09 -4.07
CA TYR A 46 1.58 -6.33 -4.85
C TYR A 46 1.31 -6.08 -6.34
N ALA A 47 0.24 -5.36 -6.68
CA ALA A 47 -0.09 -5.04 -8.07
C ALA A 47 1.05 -4.27 -8.75
N SER A 48 1.63 -3.28 -8.06
CA SER A 48 2.75 -2.48 -8.57
C SER A 48 4.00 -3.34 -8.84
N VAL A 49 4.35 -4.23 -7.90
CA VAL A 49 5.50 -5.13 -8.03
C VAL A 49 5.28 -6.16 -9.14
N ILE A 50 4.08 -6.73 -9.25
CA ILE A 50 3.72 -7.69 -10.30
C ILE A 50 3.81 -7.03 -11.68
N VAL A 51 3.26 -5.83 -11.85
CA VAL A 51 3.34 -5.11 -13.14
C VAL A 51 4.78 -4.75 -13.49
N SER A 52 5.57 -4.31 -12.50
CA SER A 52 6.95 -3.86 -12.72
C SER A 52 7.94 -4.99 -12.98
N ARG A 53 7.85 -6.09 -12.21
CA ARG A 53 8.82 -7.19 -12.26
C ARG A 53 8.31 -8.44 -12.99
N ARG A 54 6.98 -8.60 -13.11
CA ARG A 54 6.31 -9.78 -13.71
C ARG A 54 6.84 -11.11 -13.17
N GLU A 55 7.25 -11.12 -11.89
CA GLU A 55 7.80 -12.29 -11.24
C GLU A 55 6.68 -13.22 -10.76
N MET A 56 6.82 -14.51 -11.05
CA MET A 56 5.85 -15.53 -10.65
C MET A 56 5.68 -15.60 -9.13
N SER A 57 6.75 -15.33 -8.36
CA SER A 57 6.68 -15.29 -6.90
C SER A 57 5.66 -14.27 -6.39
N GLY A 58 5.61 -13.06 -6.97
CA GLY A 58 4.65 -12.03 -6.55
C GLY A 58 3.20 -12.43 -6.87
N ILE A 59 2.98 -13.09 -8.00
CA ILE A 59 1.68 -13.61 -8.41
C ILE A 59 1.22 -14.74 -7.48
N LEU A 60 2.12 -15.67 -7.13
CA LEU A 60 1.82 -16.78 -6.22
C LEU A 60 1.52 -16.29 -4.79
N MET A 61 2.23 -15.28 -4.29
CA MET A 61 1.94 -14.65 -3.00
C MET A 61 0.55 -14.00 -3.00
N LEU A 62 0.20 -13.26 -4.06
CA LEU A 62 -1.13 -12.65 -4.19
C LEU A 62 -2.24 -13.71 -4.26
N LEU A 63 -2.02 -14.79 -5.02
CA LEU A 63 -2.94 -15.93 -5.08
C LEU A 63 -3.14 -16.57 -3.70
N GLY A 64 -2.06 -16.79 -2.95
CA GLY A 64 -2.13 -17.29 -1.59
C GLY A 64 -2.93 -16.37 -0.66
N GLN A 65 -2.79 -15.05 -0.84
CA GLN A 65 -3.57 -14.06 -0.10
C GLN A 65 -5.07 -14.11 -0.42
N LEU A 66 -5.43 -14.29 -1.70
CA LEU A 66 -6.83 -14.45 -2.14
C LEU A 66 -7.43 -15.76 -1.63
N LEU A 67 -6.68 -16.86 -1.70
CA LEU A 67 -7.09 -18.16 -1.15
C LEU A 67 -7.33 -18.05 0.36
N ASN A 68 -6.47 -17.32 1.08
CA ASN A 68 -6.65 -17.08 2.50
C ASN A 68 -7.94 -16.31 2.81
N GLU A 69 -8.32 -15.33 1.97
CA GLU A 69 -9.59 -14.61 2.12
C GLU A 69 -10.80 -15.52 1.85
N VAL A 70 -10.71 -16.40 0.84
CA VAL A 70 -11.75 -17.41 0.58
C VAL A 70 -11.90 -18.36 1.76
N VAL A 71 -10.79 -18.83 2.33
CA VAL A 71 -10.80 -19.66 3.54
C VAL A 71 -11.40 -18.89 4.71
N ASN A 72 -11.04 -17.61 4.90
CA ASN A 72 -11.62 -16.76 5.95
C ASN A 72 -13.15 -16.64 5.79
N TYR A 73 -13.62 -16.44 4.57
CA TYR A 73 -15.05 -16.36 4.25
C TYR A 73 -15.79 -17.65 4.60
N ILE A 74 -15.26 -18.81 4.17
CA ILE A 74 -15.83 -20.12 4.49
C ILE A 74 -15.86 -20.36 6.00
N LEU A 75 -14.79 -19.99 6.73
CA LEU A 75 -14.74 -20.15 8.18
C LEU A 75 -15.74 -19.24 8.90
N LYS A 76 -15.94 -18.01 8.40
CA LYS A 76 -16.94 -17.09 8.96
C LYS A 76 -18.35 -17.66 8.82
N GLU A 77 -18.65 -18.27 7.68
CA GLU A 77 -19.93 -18.93 7.43
C GLU A 77 -20.07 -20.25 8.22
N ALA A 78 -18.97 -20.94 8.54
CA ALA A 78 -19.01 -22.17 9.33
C ALA A 78 -19.17 -21.93 10.86
N ILE A 79 -18.59 -20.85 11.39
CA ILE A 79 -18.57 -20.57 12.84
C ILE A 79 -19.77 -19.70 13.26
N GLU A 80 -20.26 -18.85 12.36
CA GLU A 80 -21.44 -18.01 12.55
C GLU A 80 -21.46 -17.19 13.86
N GLN A 81 -20.28 -16.76 14.36
CA GLN A 81 -20.22 -16.05 15.64
C GLN A 81 -20.71 -14.59 15.50
N GLU A 82 -21.70 -14.24 16.30
CA GLU A 82 -22.27 -12.89 16.38
C GLU A 82 -21.22 -11.87 16.90
N ARG A 83 -21.21 -10.66 16.31
CA ARG A 83 -20.27 -9.60 16.72
C ARG A 83 -20.73 -8.96 18.03
N PRO A 84 -19.81 -8.61 18.96
CA PRO A 84 -20.16 -7.98 20.25
C PRO A 84 -20.90 -6.64 20.12
N TYR A 85 -20.74 -5.95 18.99
CA TYR A 85 -21.37 -4.66 18.73
C TYR A 85 -22.01 -4.69 17.33
N THR A 86 -23.34 -4.67 17.29
CA THR A 86 -24.14 -4.83 16.07
C THR A 86 -24.05 -3.64 15.11
N HIS A 87 -23.54 -2.48 15.56
CA HIS A 87 -23.46 -1.24 14.78
C HIS A 87 -22.14 -1.04 14.00
N LEU A 88 -21.17 -1.94 14.15
CA LEU A 88 -19.83 -1.80 13.54
C LEU A 88 -19.70 -2.48 12.16
N GLY A 89 -20.77 -3.09 11.65
CA GLY A 89 -20.86 -3.62 10.29
C GLY A 89 -21.55 -4.98 10.22
N ASP A 90 -22.11 -5.30 9.05
CA ASP A 90 -22.83 -6.55 8.81
C ASP A 90 -21.88 -7.76 8.68
N GLY A 91 -22.33 -8.93 9.16
CA GLY A 91 -21.63 -10.23 9.04
C GLY A 91 -20.95 -10.76 10.31
N TYR A 92 -20.42 -11.99 10.23
CA TYR A 92 -19.84 -12.71 11.36
C TYR A 92 -18.49 -12.14 11.83
N GLY A 93 -18.25 -12.23 13.14
CA GLY A 93 -17.09 -11.62 13.81
C GLY A 93 -15.80 -12.44 13.79
N MET A 94 -15.91 -13.74 13.62
CA MET A 94 -14.78 -14.67 13.73
C MET A 94 -14.68 -15.54 12.47
N PRO A 95 -13.46 -15.80 11.94
CA PRO A 95 -12.16 -15.23 12.31
C PRO A 95 -11.88 -13.82 11.72
N SER A 96 -10.99 -13.05 12.35
CA SER A 96 -10.57 -11.71 11.87
C SER A 96 -9.82 -11.78 10.54
N SER A 97 -10.42 -11.23 9.47
CA SER A 97 -9.78 -11.16 8.15
C SER A 97 -8.51 -10.32 8.16
N HIS A 98 -8.51 -9.17 8.85
CA HIS A 98 -7.32 -8.31 8.98
C HIS A 98 -6.14 -9.03 9.61
N SER A 99 -6.37 -9.72 10.73
CA SER A 99 -5.31 -10.43 11.44
C SER A 99 -4.78 -11.61 10.63
N GLN A 100 -5.68 -12.35 9.97
CA GLN A 100 -5.30 -13.48 9.12
C GLN A 100 -4.51 -13.00 7.89
N PHE A 101 -4.94 -11.92 7.25
CA PHE A 101 -4.28 -11.31 6.11
C PHE A 101 -2.83 -10.92 6.47
N ILE A 102 -2.64 -10.19 7.56
CA ILE A 102 -1.30 -9.77 7.99
C ILE A 102 -0.42 -10.97 8.37
N CYS A 103 -1.00 -12.00 9.00
CA CYS A 103 -0.27 -13.21 9.36
C CYS A 103 0.27 -13.95 8.13
N VAL A 104 -0.55 -14.17 7.11
CA VAL A 104 -0.12 -14.81 5.86
C VAL A 104 0.90 -13.96 5.11
N TYR A 105 0.68 -12.64 5.05
CA TYR A 105 1.64 -11.70 4.45
C TYR A 105 3.02 -11.80 5.11
N LEU A 106 3.08 -11.73 6.44
CA LEU A 106 4.33 -11.86 7.17
C LEU A 106 4.93 -13.27 7.06
N GLY A 107 4.12 -14.31 6.89
CA GLY A 107 4.59 -15.67 6.65
C GLY A 107 5.41 -15.84 5.36
N TYR A 108 5.18 -14.99 4.35
CA TYR A 108 6.00 -14.97 3.13
C TYR A 108 7.33 -14.24 3.28
N HIS A 109 7.51 -13.47 4.36
CA HIS A 109 8.69 -12.63 4.58
C HIS A 109 9.51 -13.13 5.78
N THR A 110 10.83 -13.07 5.67
CA THR A 110 11.69 -13.34 6.83
C THR A 110 11.81 -12.09 7.72
N LEU A 111 12.01 -12.30 9.02
CA LEU A 111 12.19 -11.19 9.97
C LEU A 111 13.33 -10.24 9.56
N HIS A 112 14.45 -10.80 9.11
CA HIS A 112 15.61 -10.03 8.64
C HIS A 112 15.26 -9.15 7.44
N GLN A 113 14.49 -9.67 6.48
CA GLN A 113 14.04 -8.90 5.31
C GLN A 113 13.12 -7.76 5.72
N VAL A 114 12.20 -7.99 6.66
CA VAL A 114 11.29 -6.94 7.14
C VAL A 114 12.06 -5.83 7.87
N ILE A 115 13.02 -6.19 8.73
CA ILE A 115 13.86 -5.23 9.46
C ILE A 115 14.72 -4.43 8.48
N ALA A 116 15.44 -5.11 7.58
CA ALA A 116 16.29 -4.46 6.59
C ALA A 116 15.49 -3.53 5.68
N GLY A 117 14.34 -4.00 5.16
CA GLY A 117 13.45 -3.19 4.32
C GLY A 117 12.90 -1.96 5.05
N SER A 118 12.51 -2.11 6.32
CA SER A 118 12.02 -0.99 7.13
C SER A 118 13.11 0.06 7.38
N LEU A 119 14.34 -0.38 7.68
CA LEU A 119 15.47 0.53 7.87
C LEU A 119 15.82 1.28 6.57
N VAL A 120 15.90 0.57 5.44
CA VAL A 120 16.16 1.17 4.14
C VAL A 120 15.05 2.16 3.75
N GLY A 121 13.79 1.82 3.98
CA GLY A 121 12.65 2.72 3.70
C GLY A 121 12.66 4.00 4.54
N ILE A 122 13.05 3.91 5.82
CA ILE A 122 13.21 5.08 6.69
C ILE A 122 14.36 5.96 6.18
N ILE A 123 15.51 5.36 5.84
CA ILE A 123 16.65 6.09 5.28
C ILE A 123 16.26 6.78 3.97
N ASP A 124 15.62 6.05 3.05
CA ASP A 124 15.15 6.60 1.78
C ASP A 124 14.16 7.75 2.01
N THR A 125 13.21 7.61 2.94
CA THR A 125 12.25 8.68 3.27
C THR A 125 12.95 9.93 3.81
N ILE A 126 13.93 9.77 4.72
CA ILE A 126 14.72 10.88 5.28
C ILE A 126 15.53 11.57 4.17
N VAL A 127 16.20 10.78 3.32
CA VAL A 127 17.00 11.26 2.20
C VAL A 127 16.12 11.99 1.18
N ASN A 128 14.97 11.43 0.83
CA ASN A 128 14.02 11.97 -0.13
C ASN A 128 13.39 13.29 0.38
N LEU A 129 13.04 13.39 1.67
CA LEU A 129 12.57 14.64 2.28
C LEU A 129 13.58 15.80 2.17
N SER A 130 14.88 15.50 2.23
CA SER A 130 15.95 16.51 2.19
C SER A 130 16.50 16.77 0.78
N ILE A 131 16.59 15.74 -0.06
CA ILE A 131 17.25 15.78 -1.37
C ILE A 131 16.26 16.01 -2.51
N ALA A 132 15.03 15.45 -2.46
CA ALA A 132 14.09 15.62 -3.57
C ALA A 132 13.58 17.07 -3.72
N LYS A 133 13.56 17.83 -2.62
CA LYS A 133 13.29 19.28 -2.64
C LYS A 133 14.43 20.10 -3.27
N MET A 134 15.65 19.57 -3.28
CA MET A 134 16.86 20.25 -3.76
C MET A 134 17.22 19.89 -5.21
N ILE A 135 16.89 18.68 -5.68
CA ILE A 135 17.41 18.16 -6.97
C ILE A 135 16.35 18.09 -8.09
N TYR A 136 15.06 18.27 -7.82
CA TYR A 136 14.01 18.18 -8.87
C TYR A 136 14.15 16.88 -9.70
N LEU A 137 14.41 15.74 -9.03
CA LEU A 137 14.51 14.43 -9.68
C LEU A 137 13.14 14.05 -10.27
N LYS A 138 12.94 14.39 -11.54
CA LYS A 138 11.77 14.02 -12.33
C LYS A 138 11.89 12.55 -12.72
N ASP A 139 11.27 11.74 -11.89
CA ASP A 139 10.75 10.41 -12.15
C ASP A 139 10.49 10.08 -13.64
N MET A 140 11.04 8.96 -14.11
CA MET A 140 10.95 8.46 -15.50
C MET A 140 9.57 7.88 -15.89
N ARG A 141 8.58 7.90 -15.00
CA ARG A 141 7.21 7.39 -15.25
C ARG A 141 6.45 8.03 -16.41
N MET A 142 6.87 9.22 -16.88
CA MET A 142 6.21 10.00 -17.96
C MET A 142 6.55 9.55 -19.39
N ILE A 143 7.11 8.36 -19.54
CA ILE A 143 7.52 7.85 -20.84
C ILE A 143 6.62 6.68 -21.20
N ASP A 144 5.61 6.95 -22.04
CA ASP A 144 4.63 5.96 -22.51
C ASP A 144 5.29 4.75 -23.19
N ASN A 145 6.45 4.97 -23.82
CA ASN A 145 7.32 3.92 -24.34
C ASN A 145 8.77 4.40 -24.28
N VAL A 146 9.55 3.82 -23.37
CA VAL A 146 10.93 4.22 -23.07
C VAL A 146 11.80 4.16 -24.33
N ALA A 147 11.65 3.12 -25.14
CA ALA A 147 12.40 2.97 -26.38
C ALA A 147 12.07 4.05 -27.43
N LYS A 148 10.79 4.45 -27.51
CA LYS A 148 10.36 5.51 -28.45
C LYS A 148 10.89 6.88 -28.05
N TRP A 149 10.87 7.19 -26.76
CA TRP A 149 11.38 8.45 -26.24
C TRP A 149 12.90 8.55 -26.34
N GLU A 150 13.64 7.48 -26.04
CA GLU A 150 15.11 7.45 -26.20
C GLU A 150 15.53 7.59 -27.67
N TYR A 151 14.81 6.95 -28.60
CA TYR A 151 15.07 7.08 -30.04
C TYR A 151 14.88 8.52 -30.53
N GLN A 152 13.84 9.21 -30.06
CA GLN A 152 13.58 10.61 -30.42
C GLN A 152 14.66 11.56 -29.90
N GLN A 153 15.27 11.26 -28.75
CA GLN A 153 16.41 12.04 -28.25
C GLN A 153 17.68 11.77 -29.07
N TRP A 154 17.92 10.51 -29.45
CA TRP A 154 19.04 10.14 -30.31
C TRP A 154 18.97 10.80 -31.70
N GLU A 155 17.78 10.90 -32.28
CA GLU A 155 17.57 11.54 -33.57
C GLU A 155 17.85 13.06 -33.52
N LYS A 156 17.36 13.73 -32.47
CA LYS A 156 17.63 15.16 -32.23
C LYS A 156 19.12 15.44 -32.09
N ALA A 157 19.87 14.57 -31.41
CA ALA A 157 21.31 14.69 -31.26
C ALA A 157 22.06 14.60 -32.61
N ARG A 158 21.73 13.62 -33.46
CA ARG A 158 22.39 13.47 -34.78
C ARG A 158 22.13 14.65 -35.72
N ASN A 159 20.93 15.21 -35.67
CA ASN A 159 20.57 16.37 -36.48
C ASN A 159 21.34 17.63 -36.04
N GLN A 160 21.59 17.79 -34.74
CA GLN A 160 22.45 18.86 -34.22
C GLN A 160 23.92 18.67 -34.63
N THR A 161 24.47 17.46 -34.58
CA THR A 161 25.86 17.18 -35.01
C THR A 161 26.08 17.48 -36.50
N LYS A 162 25.12 17.10 -37.36
CA LYS A 162 25.17 17.43 -38.79
C LYS A 162 25.11 18.94 -39.04
N SER A 163 24.28 19.67 -38.28
CA SER A 163 24.21 21.13 -38.36
C SER A 163 25.52 21.80 -37.93
N ASN A 164 26.17 21.29 -36.88
CA ASN A 164 27.44 21.86 -36.40
C ASN A 164 28.61 21.57 -37.34
N ASN A 165 28.68 20.37 -37.94
CA ASN A 165 29.74 20.03 -38.90
C ASN A 165 29.61 20.82 -40.22
N LYS A 166 28.37 21.21 -40.59
CA LYS A 166 28.08 22.09 -41.74
C LYS A 166 28.39 23.58 -41.47
N LYS A 167 28.50 23.98 -40.20
CA LYS A 167 28.93 25.34 -39.77
C LYS A 167 30.44 25.46 -39.55
N ALA A 168 31.16 24.34 -39.51
CA ALA A 168 32.61 24.27 -39.30
C ALA A 168 33.41 24.13 -40.63
N ILE A 169 32.71 24.12 -41.76
CA ILE A 169 33.22 24.18 -43.15
C ILE A 169 32.80 25.53 -43.72
#